data_AF-A0A4Q2ZGI6-F1
#
_entry.id   AF-A0A4Q2ZGI6-F1
#
_cell.length_a   1.000
_cell.length_b   1.000
_cell.length_c   1.000
_cell.angle_alpha   90.00
_cell.angle_beta   90.00
_cell.angle_gamma   90.00
#
_symmetry.space_group_name_H-M   'P 1'
#
loop_
_entity.id
_entity.type
_entity.pdbx_description
1 polymer ?
#
loop_
_entity_poly.entity_id
_entity_poly.type
_entity_poly.pdbx_seq_one_letter_code
_entity_poly.pdbx_strand_id
1 'polypeptide(L)'
;MGRPKILILSRGATFTSSELATSAAFKAALQAKMNLARSASGKCFIVDGNREADNKTGEPATGNLGDGYIEVLNDALPTYDFKNTKGVAEQQSLVSFNGFTDTVYIIDHNGILWHRGGASGSGKGFTIGNFYATAPAFGGTGNINTNLVKLTFGDADEFKTNVGALKLDFTAAELNQLTDVLLSEAASASGYAFKIAVKQRFAGNSVYAEYEAGLNQTGAWKATLADGTDVVIASVAGNDAGEYWLVTLASSPTIAAEALITIELKDPATLAALTTPVLG
;
A
#
# COMPACT_ATOMS: atom_id res chain seq x y z
N MET A 1 -1.33 -19.42 16.84
CA MET A 1 -1.11 -18.09 16.22
C MET A 1 -1.27 -17.03 17.29
N GLY A 2 -0.43 -15.99 17.32
CA GLY A 2 -0.62 -14.87 18.23
C GLY A 2 -1.75 -13.93 17.77
N ARG A 3 -2.10 -12.96 18.62
CA ARG A 3 -3.04 -11.88 18.25
C ARG A 3 -2.53 -11.14 17.00
N PRO A 4 -3.33 -11.05 15.91
CA PRO A 4 -3.00 -10.27 14.71
C PRO A 4 -2.68 -8.80 15.05
N LYS A 5 -1.65 -8.23 14.40
CA LYS A 5 -1.21 -6.85 14.65
C LYS A 5 -1.06 -6.03 13.36
N ILE A 6 -0.42 -6.59 12.34
CA ILE A 6 -0.23 -5.92 11.04
C ILE A 6 -0.89 -6.79 9.97
N LEU A 7 -1.62 -6.14 9.08
CA LEU A 7 -2.19 -6.79 7.89
C LEU A 7 -1.37 -6.37 6.68
N ILE A 8 -1.04 -7.33 5.81
CA ILE A 8 -0.45 -7.06 4.50
C ILE A 8 -1.50 -7.43 3.48
N LEU A 9 -2.29 -6.45 3.05
CA LEU A 9 -3.24 -6.66 1.96
C LEU A 9 -2.47 -6.83 0.66
N SER A 10 -2.88 -7.76 -0.17
CA SER A 10 -2.15 -8.08 -1.38
C SER A 10 -3.05 -8.44 -2.54
N ARG A 11 -2.73 -7.86 -3.72
CA ARG A 11 -3.36 -8.18 -5.01
C ARG A 11 -2.81 -9.50 -5.56
N GLY A 12 -2.95 -10.58 -4.79
CA GLY A 12 -2.51 -11.92 -5.17
C GLY A 12 -0.99 -12.15 -5.15
N ALA A 13 -0.22 -11.40 -4.33
CA ALA A 13 1.20 -11.67 -4.22
C ALA A 13 1.44 -13.07 -3.67
N THR A 14 2.44 -13.74 -4.24
CA THR A 14 3.02 -14.97 -3.73
C THR A 14 4.48 -14.75 -3.41
N PHE A 15 4.99 -15.41 -2.38
CA PHE A 15 6.41 -15.41 -2.05
C PHE A 15 6.98 -16.80 -2.30
N THR A 16 8.14 -16.86 -2.92
CA THR A 16 8.87 -18.11 -3.16
C THR A 16 9.45 -18.66 -1.86
N SER A 17 9.86 -19.93 -1.86
CA SER A 17 10.49 -20.54 -0.70
C SER A 17 11.82 -19.86 -0.32
N SER A 18 12.56 -19.34 -1.30
CA SER A 18 13.80 -18.57 -1.04
C SER A 18 13.51 -17.20 -0.43
N GLU A 19 12.44 -16.52 -0.85
CA GLU A 19 12.00 -15.25 -0.26
C GLU A 19 11.49 -15.43 1.17
N LEU A 20 10.96 -16.62 1.52
CA LEU A 20 10.49 -16.94 2.87
C LEU A 20 11.55 -17.63 3.75
N ALA A 21 12.75 -17.87 3.23
CA ALA A 21 13.78 -18.60 3.96
C ALA A 21 14.35 -17.83 5.15
N THR A 22 14.36 -16.48 5.07
CA THR A 22 14.87 -15.60 6.12
C THR A 22 14.04 -14.34 6.21
N SER A 23 14.04 -13.70 7.39
CA SER A 23 13.40 -12.41 7.59
C SER A 23 13.94 -11.34 6.64
N ALA A 24 15.26 -11.30 6.41
CA ALA A 24 15.88 -10.36 5.49
C ALA A 24 15.46 -10.57 4.02
N ALA A 25 15.40 -11.82 3.56
CA ALA A 25 14.92 -12.14 2.21
C ALA A 25 13.45 -11.74 2.03
N PHE A 26 12.62 -12.00 3.04
CA PHE A 26 11.22 -11.61 3.02
C PHE A 26 11.06 -10.09 3.03
N LYS A 27 11.83 -9.37 3.84
CA LYS A 27 11.85 -7.89 3.87
C LYS A 27 12.11 -7.32 2.48
N ALA A 28 13.16 -7.80 1.81
CA ALA A 28 13.53 -7.33 0.47
C ALA A 28 12.42 -7.62 -0.56
N ALA A 29 11.88 -8.84 -0.57
CA ALA A 29 10.80 -9.24 -1.47
C ALA A 29 9.50 -8.45 -1.21
N LEU A 30 9.18 -8.23 0.06
CA LEU A 30 8.01 -7.46 0.49
C LEU A 30 8.15 -6.00 0.05
N GLN A 31 9.31 -5.36 0.27
CA GLN A 31 9.57 -3.99 -0.19
C GLN A 31 9.46 -3.87 -1.72
N ALA A 32 10.01 -4.82 -2.48
CA ALA A 32 9.87 -4.82 -3.93
C ALA A 32 8.39 -4.84 -4.37
N LYS A 33 7.58 -5.70 -3.73
CA LYS A 33 6.13 -5.79 -3.98
C LYS A 33 5.36 -4.56 -3.48
N MET A 34 5.80 -3.95 -2.38
CA MET A 34 5.24 -2.71 -1.84
C MET A 34 5.56 -1.49 -2.71
N ASN A 35 6.57 -1.55 -3.57
CA ASN A 35 6.91 -0.48 -4.50
C ASN A 35 6.30 -0.66 -5.89
N LEU A 36 5.49 -1.70 -6.12
CA LEU A 36 4.76 -1.83 -7.38
C LEU A 36 3.68 -0.75 -7.53
N ALA A 37 3.22 -0.47 -8.74
CA ALA A 37 2.06 0.38 -8.97
C ALA A 37 0.81 -0.14 -8.22
N ARG A 38 -0.10 0.75 -7.81
CA ARG A 38 -1.27 0.41 -6.98
C ARG A 38 -2.19 -0.66 -7.59
N SER A 39 -2.29 -0.70 -8.92
CA SER A 39 -3.10 -1.67 -9.67
C SER A 39 -2.33 -2.93 -10.07
N ALA A 40 -1.02 -2.98 -9.83
CA ALA A 40 -0.20 -4.11 -10.27
C ALA A 40 -0.57 -5.40 -9.53
N SER A 41 -0.55 -6.51 -10.26
CA SER A 41 -0.61 -7.84 -9.66
C SER A 41 0.58 -8.04 -8.74
N GLY A 42 0.34 -8.64 -7.58
CA GLY A 42 1.36 -8.87 -6.57
C GLY A 42 1.73 -7.65 -5.72
N LYS A 43 1.06 -6.50 -5.88
CA LYS A 43 1.21 -5.34 -4.99
C LYS A 43 0.85 -5.72 -3.55
N CYS A 44 1.67 -5.28 -2.59
CA CYS A 44 1.39 -5.38 -1.16
C CYS A 44 1.14 -3.99 -0.55
N PHE A 45 0.20 -3.94 0.39
CA PHE A 45 -0.16 -2.76 1.18
C PHE A 45 -0.10 -3.11 2.66
N ILE A 46 0.62 -2.30 3.45
CA ILE A 46 0.76 -2.51 4.88
C ILE A 46 -0.32 -1.71 5.61
N VAL A 47 -1.09 -2.41 6.44
CA VAL A 47 -2.03 -1.82 7.39
C VAL A 47 -1.49 -2.10 8.79
N ASP A 48 -0.80 -1.11 9.34
CA ASP A 48 -0.23 -1.12 10.68
C ASP A 48 -1.06 -0.24 11.65
N GLY A 49 -0.57 -0.08 12.88
CA GLY A 49 -1.24 0.76 13.89
C GLY A 49 -2.52 0.18 14.47
N ASN A 50 -2.82 -1.10 14.21
CA ASN A 50 -3.88 -1.81 14.93
C ASN A 50 -3.43 -2.03 16.38
N ARG A 51 -4.17 -1.45 17.33
CA ARG A 51 -3.90 -1.58 18.77
C ARG A 51 -4.54 -2.83 19.34
N GLU A 52 -5.74 -3.11 18.86
CA GLU A 52 -6.59 -4.22 19.30
C GLU A 52 -7.12 -4.99 18.09
N ALA A 53 -7.32 -6.28 18.30
CA ALA A 53 -7.94 -7.20 17.36
C ALA A 53 -8.89 -8.09 18.17
N ASP A 54 -10.19 -7.89 17.98
CA ASP A 54 -11.24 -8.64 18.64
C ASP A 54 -11.70 -9.76 17.70
N ASN A 55 -11.70 -11.00 18.18
CA ASN A 55 -12.24 -12.12 17.42
C ASN A 55 -13.77 -12.03 17.41
N LYS A 56 -14.35 -11.98 16.22
CA LYS A 56 -15.79 -11.90 15.93
C LYS A 56 -16.27 -13.06 15.07
N THR A 57 -15.49 -14.14 15.02
CA THR A 57 -15.89 -15.38 14.36
C THR A 57 -17.17 -15.89 15.02
N GLY A 58 -18.19 -16.14 14.20
CA GLY A 58 -19.46 -16.68 14.68
C GLY A 58 -19.35 -18.14 15.12
N GLU A 59 -20.46 -18.69 15.59
CA GLU A 59 -20.56 -20.12 15.86
C GLU A 59 -20.71 -20.91 14.55
N PRO A 60 -20.14 -22.12 14.45
CA PRO A 60 -20.33 -22.99 13.31
C PRO A 60 -21.81 -23.37 13.15
N ALA A 61 -22.26 -23.52 11.91
CA ALA A 61 -23.63 -23.96 11.64
C ALA A 61 -23.74 -25.46 11.92
N THR A 62 -24.72 -25.87 12.73
CA THR A 62 -24.93 -27.27 13.11
C THR A 62 -26.28 -27.81 12.62
N GLY A 63 -26.32 -29.08 12.23
CA GLY A 63 -27.51 -29.83 11.86
C GLY A 63 -27.77 -31.00 12.80
N ASN A 64 -29.03 -31.40 12.95
CA ASN A 64 -29.42 -32.59 13.73
C ASN A 64 -29.69 -33.77 12.77
N LEU A 65 -29.08 -34.91 13.05
CA LEU A 65 -29.19 -36.12 12.21
C LEU A 65 -30.41 -37.00 12.54
N GLY A 66 -31.32 -36.53 13.42
CA GLY A 66 -32.61 -37.18 13.70
C GLY A 66 -32.54 -38.38 14.66
N ASP A 67 -31.34 -38.84 14.98
CA ASP A 67 -31.01 -39.87 15.98
C ASP A 67 -30.42 -39.27 17.28
N GLY A 68 -30.39 -37.94 17.37
CA GLY A 68 -29.85 -37.20 18.51
C GLY A 68 -28.39 -36.75 18.36
N TYR A 69 -27.71 -37.13 17.26
CA TYR A 69 -26.38 -36.60 16.96
C TYR A 69 -26.47 -35.22 16.27
N ILE A 70 -25.53 -34.35 16.62
CA ILE A 70 -25.35 -33.02 16.03
C ILE A 70 -24.08 -33.05 15.19
N GLU A 71 -24.17 -32.62 13.94
CA GLU A 71 -23.04 -32.48 13.02
C GLU A 71 -22.80 -31.01 12.68
N VAL A 72 -21.53 -30.61 12.54
CA VAL A 72 -21.16 -29.29 12.02
C VAL A 72 -21.31 -29.32 10.51
N LEU A 73 -22.29 -28.57 9.99
CA LEU A 73 -22.59 -28.48 8.56
C LEU A 73 -21.62 -27.55 7.84
N ASN A 74 -21.27 -26.42 8.47
CA ASN A 74 -20.32 -25.46 7.93
C ASN A 74 -19.58 -24.78 9.09
N ASP A 75 -18.26 -24.66 8.95
CA ASP A 75 -17.47 -23.86 9.86
C ASP A 75 -17.75 -22.37 9.70
N ALA A 76 -17.70 -21.63 10.80
CA ALA A 76 -17.79 -20.18 10.76
C ALA A 76 -16.51 -19.58 10.14
N LEU A 77 -16.70 -18.61 9.26
CA LEU A 77 -15.57 -17.89 8.66
C LEU A 77 -14.86 -17.04 9.72
N PRO A 78 -13.53 -17.21 9.89
CA PRO A 78 -12.77 -16.39 10.80
C PRO A 78 -13.01 -14.90 10.51
N THR A 79 -13.35 -14.13 11.55
CA THR A 79 -13.66 -12.70 11.42
C THR A 79 -13.04 -11.94 12.58
N TYR A 80 -12.39 -10.81 12.27
CA TYR A 80 -11.71 -9.98 13.24
C TYR A 80 -12.05 -8.50 13.06
N ASP A 81 -12.27 -7.84 14.18
CA ASP A 81 -12.46 -6.40 14.30
C ASP A 81 -11.16 -5.77 14.82
N PHE A 82 -10.49 -4.98 13.97
CA PHE A 82 -9.26 -4.27 14.29
C PHE A 82 -9.57 -2.82 14.67
N LYS A 83 -9.11 -2.39 15.84
CA LYS A 83 -9.20 -1.00 16.27
C LYS A 83 -7.88 -0.28 15.98
N ASN A 84 -7.94 0.73 15.13
CA ASN A 84 -6.79 1.57 14.78
C ASN A 84 -6.94 2.97 15.38
N THR A 85 -5.81 3.66 15.57
CA THR A 85 -5.77 5.08 15.99
C THR A 85 -5.16 5.94 14.90
N LYS A 86 -5.39 5.56 13.64
CA LYS A 86 -4.86 6.28 12.47
C LYS A 86 -5.61 7.60 12.29
N GLY A 87 -4.93 8.57 11.70
CA GLY A 87 -5.50 9.88 11.38
C GLY A 87 -6.62 9.78 10.34
N VAL A 88 -7.32 10.90 10.12
CA VAL A 88 -8.44 10.97 9.15
C VAL A 88 -7.98 10.57 7.75
N ALA A 89 -6.81 11.03 7.34
CA ALA A 89 -6.24 10.75 6.02
C ALA A 89 -5.94 9.27 5.79
N GLU A 90 -5.21 8.64 6.71
CA GLU A 90 -4.90 7.22 6.61
C GLU A 90 -6.17 6.38 6.70
N GLN A 91 -7.16 6.80 7.49
CA GLN A 91 -8.44 6.12 7.54
C GLN A 91 -9.21 6.24 6.22
N GLN A 92 -9.20 7.40 5.54
CA GLN A 92 -9.77 7.55 4.20
C GLN A 92 -9.08 6.62 3.18
N SER A 93 -7.76 6.49 3.29
CA SER A 93 -7.02 5.52 2.46
C SER A 93 -7.45 4.09 2.74
N LEU A 94 -7.69 3.70 3.99
CA LEU A 94 -8.22 2.38 4.33
C LEU A 94 -9.64 2.15 3.81
N VAL A 95 -10.52 3.17 3.85
CA VAL A 95 -11.88 3.10 3.30
C VAL A 95 -11.86 2.80 1.80
N SER A 96 -10.82 3.23 1.08
CA SER A 96 -10.67 2.89 -0.35
C SER A 96 -10.42 1.40 -0.64
N PHE A 97 -10.16 0.59 0.39
CA PHE A 97 -10.09 -0.87 0.33
C PHE A 97 -11.42 -1.55 0.68
N ASN A 98 -12.51 -0.81 0.94
CA ASN A 98 -13.80 -1.44 1.22
C ASN A 98 -14.25 -2.32 0.06
N GLY A 99 -14.59 -3.57 0.35
CA GLY A 99 -14.91 -4.58 -0.66
C GLY A 99 -13.69 -5.22 -1.32
N PHE A 100 -12.48 -5.06 -0.77
CA PHE A 100 -11.29 -5.76 -1.23
C PHE A 100 -11.38 -7.26 -0.91
N THR A 101 -11.23 -8.12 -1.92
CA THR A 101 -11.45 -9.58 -1.84
C THR A 101 -10.27 -10.43 -2.30
N ASP A 102 -9.06 -9.85 -2.44
CA ASP A 102 -7.89 -10.62 -2.82
C ASP A 102 -7.33 -11.40 -1.61
N THR A 103 -6.11 -11.09 -1.17
CA THR A 103 -5.43 -11.88 -0.15
C THR A 103 -4.82 -11.01 0.95
N VAL A 104 -4.61 -11.59 2.12
CA VAL A 104 -3.96 -10.94 3.26
C VAL A 104 -2.90 -11.84 3.89
N TYR A 105 -1.76 -11.28 4.21
CA TYR A 105 -0.81 -11.89 5.16
C TYR A 105 -0.96 -11.23 6.53
N ILE A 106 -0.74 -11.97 7.60
CA ILE A 106 -0.92 -11.47 8.96
C ILE A 106 0.43 -11.52 9.67
N ILE A 107 0.86 -10.40 10.25
CA ILE A 107 1.95 -10.42 11.24
C ILE A 107 1.30 -10.28 12.62
N ASP A 108 1.56 -11.24 13.50
CA ASP A 108 1.05 -11.20 14.86
C ASP A 108 1.89 -10.28 15.78
N HIS A 109 1.42 -10.08 17.02
CA HIS A 109 2.11 -9.25 18.00
C HIS A 109 3.52 -9.73 18.37
N ASN A 110 3.83 -11.01 18.11
CA ASN A 110 5.17 -11.57 18.33
C ASN A 110 6.06 -11.39 17.09
N GLY A 111 5.62 -10.68 16.05
CA GLY A 111 6.40 -10.51 14.82
C GLY A 111 6.51 -11.80 14.00
N ILE A 112 5.52 -12.70 14.09
CA ILE A 112 5.45 -13.88 13.25
C ILE A 112 4.53 -13.57 12.07
N LEU A 113 5.07 -13.68 10.86
CA LEU A 113 4.30 -13.70 9.62
C LEU A 113 3.58 -15.04 9.49
N TRP A 114 2.27 -15.00 9.34
CA TRP A 114 1.41 -16.14 9.03
C TRP A 114 0.97 -16.06 7.57
N HIS A 115 1.06 -17.19 6.89
CA HIS A 115 0.67 -17.32 5.49
C HIS A 115 0.16 -18.73 5.19
N ARG A 116 -0.48 -18.91 4.04
CA ARG A 116 -0.78 -20.25 3.51
C ARG A 116 0.42 -20.78 2.76
N GLY A 117 0.66 -22.07 2.87
CA GLY A 117 1.63 -22.82 2.09
C GLY A 117 1.10 -23.07 0.69
N GLY A 118 1.93 -22.77 -0.30
CA GLY A 118 1.72 -23.11 -1.71
C GLY A 118 2.63 -24.26 -2.14
N ALA A 119 2.59 -24.56 -3.45
CA ALA A 119 3.46 -25.56 -4.03
C ALA A 119 4.95 -25.21 -3.79
N SER A 120 5.77 -26.23 -3.60
CA SER A 120 7.23 -26.11 -3.45
C SER A 120 7.69 -25.17 -2.33
N GLY A 121 6.91 -25.06 -1.25
CA GLY A 121 7.25 -24.22 -0.10
C GLY A 121 7.05 -22.71 -0.33
N SER A 122 6.34 -22.32 -1.40
CA SER A 122 5.89 -20.94 -1.57
C SER A 122 4.88 -20.53 -0.50
N GLY A 123 4.73 -19.23 -0.27
CA GLY A 123 3.69 -18.66 0.58
C GLY A 123 2.67 -17.86 -0.22
N LYS A 124 1.40 -18.01 0.15
CA LYS A 124 0.27 -17.23 -0.36
C LYS A 124 -0.45 -16.57 0.80
N GLY A 125 -1.08 -15.42 0.57
CA GLY A 125 -1.95 -14.80 1.57
C GLY A 125 -3.22 -15.63 1.77
N PHE A 126 -3.85 -15.47 2.93
CA PHE A 126 -5.20 -15.97 3.19
C PHE A 126 -6.21 -15.21 2.34
N THR A 127 -7.24 -15.89 1.86
CA THR A 127 -8.28 -15.28 1.03
C THR A 127 -9.14 -14.36 1.89
N ILE A 128 -9.48 -13.19 1.35
CA ILE A 128 -10.36 -12.23 2.01
C ILE A 128 -11.77 -12.40 1.45
N GLY A 129 -12.73 -12.73 2.32
CA GLY A 129 -14.14 -12.72 1.97
C GLY A 129 -14.72 -11.30 2.02
N ASN A 130 -14.33 -10.51 3.02
CA ASN A 130 -14.72 -9.11 3.12
C ASN A 130 -13.66 -8.28 3.88
N PHE A 131 -13.36 -7.10 3.35
CA PHE A 131 -12.60 -6.07 4.04
C PHE A 131 -13.45 -4.80 4.12
N TYR A 132 -13.58 -4.25 5.33
CA TYR A 132 -14.37 -3.04 5.55
C TYR A 132 -13.74 -2.15 6.62
N ALA A 133 -13.37 -0.93 6.26
CA ALA A 133 -12.97 0.14 7.15
C ALA A 133 -14.13 1.15 7.31
N THR A 134 -14.39 1.56 8.55
CA THR A 134 -15.38 2.62 8.83
C THR A 134 -14.92 3.96 8.28
N ALA A 135 -15.85 4.77 7.78
CA ALA A 135 -15.53 6.15 7.42
C ALA A 135 -15.01 6.93 8.66
N PRO A 136 -14.10 7.91 8.48
CA PRO A 136 -13.72 8.78 9.57
C PRO A 136 -14.96 9.47 10.15
N ALA A 137 -15.09 9.46 11.47
CA ALA A 137 -16.18 10.11 12.18
C ALA A 137 -15.64 11.08 13.24
N PHE A 138 -16.40 12.13 13.52
CA PHE A 138 -16.11 13.02 14.65
C PHE A 138 -16.28 12.27 15.96
N GLY A 139 -15.42 12.59 16.94
CA GLY A 139 -15.39 11.89 18.20
C GLY A 139 -16.38 12.39 19.23
N GLY A 140 -16.70 11.50 20.17
CA GLY A 140 -17.38 11.85 21.42
C GLY A 140 -16.39 12.26 22.50
N THR A 141 -16.90 12.80 23.60
CA THR A 141 -16.11 13.32 24.74
C THR A 141 -15.47 12.24 25.63
N GLY A 142 -15.77 10.95 25.41
CA GLY A 142 -15.46 9.88 26.36
C GLY A 142 -14.34 8.91 25.98
N ASN A 143 -13.97 8.78 24.69
CA ASN A 143 -12.99 7.78 24.24
C ASN A 143 -12.11 8.35 23.10
N ILE A 144 -10.87 7.86 23.00
CA ILE A 144 -10.04 8.05 21.80
C ILE A 144 -10.83 7.47 20.62
N ASN A 145 -11.04 8.28 19.58
CA ASN A 145 -11.63 7.79 18.33
C ASN A 145 -10.80 6.64 17.78
N THR A 146 -11.32 5.44 17.91
CA THR A 146 -10.76 4.26 17.27
C THR A 146 -11.55 4.00 16.02
N ASN A 147 -10.90 4.06 14.86
CA ASN A 147 -11.54 3.58 13.65
C ASN A 147 -11.53 2.05 13.63
N LEU A 148 -12.53 1.47 12.99
CA LEU A 148 -12.73 0.04 12.94
C LEU A 148 -12.40 -0.47 11.54
N VAL A 149 -11.59 -1.51 11.46
CA VAL A 149 -11.34 -2.30 10.27
C VAL A 149 -11.82 -3.72 10.53
N LYS A 150 -12.78 -4.18 9.73
CA LYS A 150 -13.31 -5.54 9.77
C LYS A 150 -12.67 -6.36 8.68
N LEU A 151 -12.20 -7.53 9.04
CA LEU A 151 -11.66 -8.51 8.12
C LEU A 151 -12.37 -9.84 8.34
N THR A 152 -13.04 -10.33 7.31
CA THR A 152 -13.60 -11.68 7.24
C THR A 152 -12.81 -12.48 6.23
N PHE A 153 -12.30 -13.63 6.63
CA PHE A 153 -11.57 -14.53 5.76
C PHE A 153 -12.53 -15.30 4.84
N GLY A 154 -12.07 -15.63 3.65
CA GLY A 154 -12.89 -16.25 2.61
C GLY A 154 -13.12 -17.75 2.82
N ASP A 155 -12.23 -18.41 3.57
CA ASP A 155 -12.28 -19.85 3.77
C ASP A 155 -11.64 -20.22 5.13
N ALA A 156 -12.35 -21.03 5.92
CA ALA A 156 -11.88 -21.50 7.21
C ALA A 156 -10.84 -22.64 7.09
N ASP A 157 -10.87 -23.42 6.01
CA ASP A 157 -9.97 -24.57 5.80
C ASP A 157 -8.53 -24.13 5.54
N GLU A 158 -8.35 -22.90 5.08
CA GLU A 158 -7.06 -22.23 4.93
C GLU A 158 -6.27 -22.11 6.24
N PHE A 159 -6.96 -22.14 7.40
CA PHE A 159 -6.33 -22.11 8.72
C PHE A 159 -6.02 -23.50 9.26
N LYS A 160 -6.65 -24.53 8.69
CA LYS A 160 -6.50 -25.92 9.12
C LYS A 160 -5.39 -26.62 8.35
N THR A 161 -5.17 -26.23 7.10
CA THR A 161 -4.27 -26.93 6.19
C THR A 161 -3.13 -26.04 5.73
N ASN A 162 -1.90 -26.58 5.79
CA ASN A 162 -0.70 -25.97 5.22
C ASN A 162 -0.45 -24.52 5.66
N VAL A 163 -0.60 -24.18 6.95
CA VAL A 163 -0.21 -22.85 7.43
C VAL A 163 1.31 -22.78 7.59
N GLY A 164 1.93 -21.76 6.99
CA GLY A 164 3.33 -21.42 7.17
C GLY A 164 3.53 -20.27 8.15
N ALA A 165 4.70 -20.25 8.78
CA ALA A 165 5.09 -19.23 9.74
C ALA A 165 6.55 -18.81 9.55
N LEU A 166 6.82 -17.51 9.58
CA LEU A 166 8.17 -16.95 9.52
C LEU A 166 8.34 -15.91 10.63
N LYS A 167 9.36 -16.07 11.48
CA LYS A 167 9.70 -15.07 12.49
C LYS A 167 10.43 -13.91 11.81
N LEU A 168 9.92 -12.70 12.04
CA LEU A 168 10.50 -11.47 11.52
C LEU A 168 11.39 -10.80 12.58
N ASP A 169 12.48 -10.21 12.10
CA ASP A 169 13.45 -9.41 12.85
C ASP A 169 13.35 -7.90 12.56
N PHE A 170 12.45 -7.50 11.65
CA PHE A 170 12.20 -6.11 11.28
C PHE A 170 10.80 -5.64 11.72
N THR A 171 10.65 -4.33 11.80
CA THR A 171 9.40 -3.63 12.07
C THR A 171 8.83 -2.97 10.82
N ALA A 172 7.54 -2.65 10.82
CA ALA A 172 6.89 -1.95 9.70
C ALA A 172 7.53 -0.58 9.38
N ALA A 173 8.15 0.07 10.37
CA ALA A 173 8.84 1.35 10.20
C ALA A 173 10.11 1.24 9.35
N GLU A 174 10.67 0.03 9.20
CA GLU A 174 11.83 -0.22 8.35
C GLU A 174 11.46 -0.62 6.91
N LEU A 175 10.18 -0.60 6.57
CA LEU A 175 9.69 -0.85 5.22
C LEU A 175 9.48 0.48 4.50
N ASN A 176 10.18 0.68 3.39
CA ASN A 176 9.94 1.82 2.51
C ASN A 176 8.60 1.60 1.80
N GLN A 177 7.67 2.54 2.00
CA GLN A 177 6.31 2.51 1.47
C GLN A 177 6.13 3.64 0.47
N LEU A 178 5.35 3.39 -0.58
CA LEU A 178 4.94 4.45 -1.48
C LEU A 178 4.15 5.53 -0.72
N THR A 179 4.56 6.77 -0.92
CA THR A 179 3.96 7.97 -0.37
C THR A 179 3.12 8.62 -1.46
N ASP A 180 1.84 8.80 -1.19
CA ASP A 180 0.97 9.54 -2.09
C ASP A 180 1.35 11.02 -2.07
N VAL A 181 1.73 11.54 -3.23
CA VAL A 181 2.07 12.95 -3.43
C VAL A 181 1.06 13.67 -4.32
N LEU A 182 0.98 14.98 -4.15
CA LEU A 182 0.25 15.91 -4.99
C LEU A 182 1.26 16.84 -5.67
N LEU A 183 1.19 16.91 -6.99
CA LEU A 183 1.93 17.88 -7.79
C LEU A 183 1.09 19.15 -7.92
N SER A 184 1.72 20.30 -7.78
CA SER A 184 1.08 21.61 -7.92
C SER A 184 2.04 22.62 -8.53
N GLU A 185 1.50 23.62 -9.23
CA GLU A 185 2.31 24.72 -9.72
C GLU A 185 2.73 25.62 -8.55
N ALA A 186 4.04 25.73 -8.32
CA ALA A 186 4.61 26.54 -7.25
C ALA A 186 4.57 28.04 -7.58
N ALA A 187 4.70 28.37 -8.87
CA ALA A 187 4.56 29.70 -9.43
C ALA A 187 4.38 29.62 -10.95
N SER A 188 3.85 30.68 -11.56
CA SER A 188 3.56 30.73 -13.00
C SER A 188 4.72 30.23 -13.85
N ALA A 189 4.40 29.33 -14.78
CA ALA A 189 5.30 28.84 -15.80
C ALA A 189 5.89 30.01 -16.63
N SER A 190 7.12 29.83 -17.08
CA SER A 190 7.84 30.80 -17.92
C SER A 190 8.35 30.11 -19.17
N GLY A 191 7.64 30.29 -20.28
CA GLY A 191 7.94 29.58 -21.53
C GLY A 191 7.78 28.07 -21.35
N TYR A 192 8.84 27.31 -21.59
CA TYR A 192 8.86 25.84 -21.45
C TYR A 192 9.26 25.36 -20.04
N ALA A 193 9.42 26.27 -19.08
CA ALA A 193 9.87 25.95 -17.73
C ALA A 193 8.71 26.03 -16.73
N PHE A 194 8.40 24.90 -16.09
CA PHE A 194 7.32 24.72 -15.13
C PHE A 194 7.89 24.54 -13.73
N LYS A 195 7.36 25.30 -12.76
CA LYS A 195 7.80 25.22 -11.36
C LYS A 195 6.85 24.31 -10.61
N ILE A 196 7.28 23.08 -10.32
CA ILE A 196 6.44 22.03 -9.75
C ILE A 196 6.81 21.81 -8.28
N ALA A 197 5.87 22.08 -7.37
CA ALA A 197 5.97 21.67 -5.98
C ALA A 197 5.35 20.28 -5.82
N VAL A 198 6.04 19.41 -5.09
CA VAL A 198 5.57 18.07 -4.73
C VAL A 198 5.33 18.05 -3.23
N LYS A 199 4.09 17.74 -2.82
CA LYS A 199 3.68 17.72 -1.42
C LYS A 199 3.06 16.37 -1.09
N GLN A 200 3.19 15.92 0.15
CA GLN A 200 2.43 14.77 0.63
C GLN A 200 0.93 15.09 0.48
N ARG A 201 0.19 14.21 -0.19
CA ARG A 201 -1.22 14.43 -0.55
C ARG A 201 -2.07 14.81 0.65
N PHE A 202 -1.77 14.21 1.81
CA PHE A 202 -2.58 14.34 3.01
C PHE A 202 -1.99 15.27 4.07
N ALA A 203 -0.69 15.19 4.33
CA ALA A 203 -0.05 16.05 5.32
C ALA A 203 0.22 17.47 4.76
N GLY A 204 0.26 17.64 3.44
CA GLY A 204 0.58 18.91 2.78
C GLY A 204 2.04 19.34 2.93
N ASN A 205 2.86 18.56 3.63
CA ASN A 205 4.29 18.82 3.80
C ASN A 205 4.99 18.71 2.44
N SER A 206 5.91 19.63 2.19
CA SER A 206 6.83 19.55 1.07
C SER A 206 7.69 18.29 1.19
N VAL A 207 7.87 17.58 0.08
CA VAL A 207 8.80 16.44 0.03
C VAL A 207 10.16 16.86 -0.56
N TYR A 208 10.35 18.15 -0.81
CA TYR A 208 11.52 18.69 -1.50
C TYR A 208 12.84 18.28 -0.86
N ALA A 209 13.05 18.59 0.43
CA ALA A 209 14.31 18.31 1.11
C ALA A 209 14.65 16.81 1.17
N GLU A 210 13.65 15.93 1.20
CA GLU A 210 13.85 14.48 1.27
C GLU A 210 14.17 13.87 -0.09
N TYR A 211 13.54 14.37 -1.16
CA TYR A 211 13.64 13.78 -2.50
C TYR A 211 14.35 14.68 -3.51
N GLU A 212 15.00 15.75 -3.08
CA GLU A 212 15.64 16.74 -3.96
C GLU A 212 16.53 16.06 -5.00
N ALA A 213 17.55 15.33 -4.54
CA ALA A 213 18.54 14.69 -5.41
C ALA A 213 17.94 13.62 -6.32
N GLY A 214 16.94 12.87 -5.82
CA GLY A 214 16.27 11.82 -6.57
C GLY A 214 15.29 12.35 -7.61
N LEU A 215 14.65 13.49 -7.36
CA LEU A 215 13.73 14.12 -8.32
C LEU A 215 14.44 15.13 -9.23
N ASN A 216 15.67 15.53 -8.93
CA ASN A 216 16.49 16.42 -9.75
C ASN A 216 17.15 15.71 -10.95
N GLN A 217 16.35 14.98 -11.72
CA GLN A 217 16.78 14.29 -12.94
C GLN A 217 15.61 14.12 -13.90
N THR A 218 15.85 14.28 -15.20
CA THR A 218 14.79 14.18 -16.24
C THR A 218 14.10 12.82 -16.24
N GLY A 219 14.84 11.76 -15.88
CA GLY A 219 14.33 10.40 -15.79
C GLY A 219 13.20 10.21 -14.78
N ALA A 220 13.06 11.10 -13.78
CA ALA A 220 12.01 11.01 -12.77
C ALA A 220 10.64 11.51 -13.24
N TRP A 221 10.60 12.27 -14.33
CA TRP A 221 9.42 13.00 -14.76
C TRP A 221 8.93 12.52 -16.12
N LYS A 222 7.63 12.69 -16.35
CA LYS A 222 6.97 12.48 -17.63
C LYS A 222 6.17 13.73 -17.97
N ALA A 223 6.24 14.16 -19.22
CA ALA A 223 5.39 15.22 -19.75
C ALA A 223 4.64 14.68 -20.97
N THR A 224 3.35 14.96 -21.05
CA THR A 224 2.50 14.57 -22.17
C THR A 224 1.61 15.73 -22.62
N LEU A 225 1.25 15.74 -23.90
CA LEU A 225 0.18 16.60 -24.42
C LEU A 225 -1.18 16.00 -24.11
N ALA A 226 -2.25 16.79 -24.26
CA ALA A 226 -3.64 16.34 -24.08
C ALA A 226 -4.04 15.14 -24.93
N ASP A 227 -3.38 14.92 -26.08
CA ASP A 227 -3.60 13.76 -26.95
C ASP A 227 -2.82 12.50 -26.51
N GLY A 228 -2.02 12.60 -25.44
CA GLY A 228 -1.20 11.52 -24.90
C GLY A 228 0.21 11.43 -25.48
N THR A 229 0.58 12.30 -26.44
CA THR A 229 1.93 12.32 -27.02
C THR A 229 2.97 12.72 -25.97
N ASP A 230 4.04 11.95 -25.85
CA ASP A 230 5.15 12.26 -24.94
C ASP A 230 5.91 13.51 -25.39
N VAL A 231 6.22 14.38 -24.43
CA VAL A 231 7.05 15.58 -24.60
C VAL A 231 8.38 15.37 -23.91
N VAL A 232 9.47 15.66 -24.62
CA VAL A 232 10.82 15.51 -24.06
C VAL A 232 11.06 16.55 -22.97
N ILE A 233 11.52 16.10 -21.81
CA ILE A 233 12.01 16.98 -20.73
C ILE A 233 13.50 17.22 -20.95
N ALA A 234 13.87 18.48 -21.19
CA ALA A 234 15.25 18.87 -21.47
C ALA A 234 16.10 18.94 -20.20
N SER A 235 15.54 19.46 -19.11
CA SER A 235 16.24 19.53 -17.83
C SER A 235 15.28 19.60 -16.65
N VAL A 236 15.79 19.23 -15.48
CA VAL A 236 15.14 19.42 -14.19
C VAL A 236 16.18 20.05 -13.27
N ALA A 237 15.77 21.04 -12.48
CA ALA A 237 16.61 21.69 -11.48
C ALA A 237 15.82 21.91 -10.18
N GLY A 238 16.38 21.52 -9.04
CA GLY A 238 15.84 21.88 -7.73
C GLY A 238 15.98 23.38 -7.44
N ASN A 239 15.05 23.94 -6.68
CA ASN A 239 15.14 25.28 -6.09
C ASN A 239 14.85 25.24 -4.59
N ASP A 240 15.90 25.31 -3.76
CA ASP A 240 15.78 25.18 -2.30
C ASP A 240 14.97 26.33 -1.67
N ALA A 241 15.13 27.54 -2.20
CA ALA A 241 14.48 28.73 -1.65
C ALA A 241 12.95 28.70 -1.80
N GLY A 242 12.45 28.04 -2.85
CA GLY A 242 11.01 27.90 -3.13
C GLY A 242 10.47 26.48 -2.95
N GLU A 243 11.33 25.50 -2.62
CA GLU A 243 10.99 24.08 -2.47
C GLU A 243 10.23 23.49 -3.68
N TYR A 244 10.76 23.72 -4.89
CA TYR A 244 10.16 23.20 -6.13
C TYR A 244 11.21 22.69 -7.11
N TRP A 245 10.77 21.87 -8.07
CA TRP A 245 11.58 21.49 -9.22
C TRP A 245 11.17 22.30 -10.44
N LEU A 246 12.15 22.91 -11.11
CA LEU A 246 11.99 23.56 -12.40
C LEU A 246 12.12 22.51 -13.50
N VAL A 247 10.99 22.02 -13.98
CA VAL A 247 10.89 21.05 -15.08
C VAL A 247 10.84 21.82 -16.39
N THR A 248 11.89 21.73 -17.20
CA THR A 248 12.00 22.44 -18.47
C THR A 248 11.82 21.47 -19.63
N LEU A 249 10.80 21.71 -20.46
CA LEU A 249 10.53 20.92 -21.65
C LEU A 249 11.48 21.32 -22.80
N ALA A 250 11.75 20.37 -23.68
CA ALA A 250 12.46 20.66 -24.92
C ALA A 250 11.59 21.55 -25.81
N SER A 251 12.22 22.55 -26.44
CA SER A 251 11.54 23.44 -27.39
C SER A 251 11.39 22.82 -28.80
N SER A 252 11.82 21.57 -28.98
CA SER A 252 11.74 20.83 -30.24
C SER A 252 11.21 19.41 -29.98
N PRO A 253 10.15 18.96 -30.70
CA PRO A 253 9.36 19.76 -31.64
C PRO A 253 8.67 20.95 -30.97
N THR A 254 8.39 22.00 -31.74
CA THR A 254 7.72 23.19 -31.19
C THR A 254 6.35 22.80 -30.65
N ILE A 255 6.16 22.98 -29.35
CA ILE A 255 4.86 22.80 -28.72
C ILE A 255 4.01 24.02 -29.08
N ALA A 256 2.80 23.78 -29.60
CA ALA A 256 1.88 24.85 -29.97
C ALA A 256 1.54 25.73 -28.75
N ALA A 257 1.31 27.02 -29.01
CA ALA A 257 0.80 27.91 -27.97
C ALA A 257 -0.52 27.36 -27.42
N GLU A 258 -0.73 27.52 -26.10
CA GLU A 258 -1.93 27.06 -25.39
C GLU A 258 -2.13 25.54 -25.35
N ALA A 259 -1.16 24.74 -25.82
CA ALA A 259 -1.22 23.30 -25.67
C ALA A 259 -1.26 22.92 -24.17
N LEU A 260 -2.24 22.10 -23.81
CA LEU A 260 -2.33 21.55 -22.46
C LEU A 260 -1.27 20.47 -22.27
N ILE A 261 -0.45 20.64 -21.25
CA ILE A 261 0.62 19.72 -20.90
C ILE A 261 0.31 19.13 -19.52
N THR A 262 0.41 17.82 -19.43
CA THR A 262 0.33 17.07 -18.18
C THR A 262 1.75 16.70 -17.75
N ILE A 263 2.15 17.12 -16.55
CA ILE A 263 3.43 16.76 -15.94
C ILE A 263 3.15 15.81 -14.78
N GLU A 264 3.82 14.66 -14.79
CA GLU A 264 3.67 13.61 -13.80
C GLU A 264 5.04 13.07 -13.37
N LEU A 265 5.08 12.44 -12.20
CA LEU A 265 6.18 11.56 -11.84
C LEU A 265 6.04 10.24 -12.59
N LYS A 266 7.16 9.61 -12.95
CA LYS A 266 7.13 8.26 -13.52
C LYS A 266 6.66 7.23 -12.50
N ASP A 267 6.35 6.05 -13.00
CA ASP A 267 5.95 4.95 -12.13
C ASP A 267 7.08 4.60 -11.12
N PRO A 268 6.72 4.08 -9.94
CA PRO A 268 7.69 3.75 -8.90
C PRO A 268 8.84 2.83 -9.33
N ALA A 269 8.62 1.89 -10.25
CA ALA A 269 9.68 0.98 -10.69
C ALA A 269 10.72 1.73 -11.51
N THR A 270 10.28 2.65 -12.39
CA THR A 270 11.19 3.54 -13.11
C THR A 270 11.93 4.48 -12.16
N LEU A 271 11.24 5.05 -11.16
CA LEU A 271 11.83 5.92 -10.14
C LEU A 271 12.92 5.23 -9.29
N ALA A 272 12.70 3.97 -8.91
CA ALA A 272 13.65 3.17 -8.16
C ALA A 272 14.88 2.74 -9.00
N ALA A 273 14.76 2.72 -10.32
CA ALA A 273 15.82 2.32 -11.26
C ALA A 273 16.70 3.49 -11.73
N LEU A 274 16.46 4.71 -11.24
CA LEU A 274 17.24 5.89 -11.60
C LEU A 274 18.65 5.84 -11.03
N THR A 275 19.56 6.65 -11.59
CA THR A 275 20.95 6.74 -11.10
C THR A 275 21.01 7.19 -9.64
N THR A 276 20.15 8.14 -9.26
CA THR A 276 19.81 8.43 -7.87
C THR A 276 18.40 7.90 -7.62
N PRO A 277 18.24 6.72 -7.01
CA PRO A 277 16.91 6.13 -6.81
C PRO A 277 16.01 7.03 -5.96
N VAL A 278 14.76 7.14 -6.38
CA VAL A 278 13.68 7.69 -5.55
C VAL A 278 12.98 6.48 -4.92
N LEU A 279 13.11 6.34 -3.60
CA LEU A 279 12.56 5.23 -2.85
C LEU A 279 11.50 5.74 -1.88
N GLY A 280 10.30 5.16 -1.95
CA GLY A 280 9.15 5.63 -1.19
C GLY A 280 8.32 6.65 -1.96
#